data_AF-A0A924M919-F1
#
_entry.id   AF-A0A924M919-F1
#
_cell.length_a   1.000
_cell.length_b   1.000
_cell.length_c   1.000
_cell.angle_alpha   90.00
_cell.angle_beta   90.00
_cell.angle_gamma   90.00
#
_symmetry.space_group_name_H-M   'P 1'
#
loop_
_entity.id
_entity.type
_entity.pdbx_description
1 polymer ?
#
loop_
_entity_poly.entity_id
_entity_poly.type
_entity_poly.pdbx_seq_one_letter_code
_entity_poly.pdbx_strand_id
1 'polypeptide(L)' 'EHITVANTWDEFVTLLDTKTGFISAHWDGSAETEEKIKDITKATIRCIPLNSVLENGICILTGSPSKQRVLFARAY' A
#
# COMPACT_ATOMS: atom_id res chain seq x y z
N GLU A 1 10.82 6.24 13.15
CA GLU A 1 10.15 5.97 11.86
C GLU A 1 9.15 4.83 12.03
N HIS A 2 7.88 5.01 11.64
CA HIS A 2 6.84 3.97 11.74
C HIS A 2 6.33 3.60 10.34
N ILE A 3 7.20 2.95 9.55
CA ILE A 3 6.82 2.34 8.27
C ILE A 3 6.69 0.84 8.51
N THR A 4 5.51 0.29 8.27
CA THR A 4 5.29 -1.17 8.36
C THR A 4 5.09 -1.75 6.97
N VAL A 5 5.78 -2.85 6.66
CA VAL A 5 5.64 -3.51 5.36
C VAL A 5 4.46 -4.47 5.41
N ALA A 6 3.61 -4.45 4.38
CA ALA A 6 2.50 -5.38 4.21
C ALA A 6 2.67 -6.12 2.87
N ASN A 7 2.58 -7.46 2.92
CA ASN A 7 2.69 -8.29 1.72
C ASN A 7 1.35 -8.89 1.29
N THR A 8 0.35 -8.86 2.17
CA THR A 8 -1.00 -9.38 1.92
C THR A 8 -2.07 -8.33 2.18
N TRP A 9 -3.23 -8.50 1.55
CA TRP A 9 -4.39 -7.63 1.78
C TRP A 9 -4.86 -7.65 3.24
N ASP A 10 -4.92 -8.84 3.84
CA ASP A 10 -5.39 -9.01 5.21
C ASP A 10 -4.46 -8.33 6.23
N GLU A 11 -3.14 -8.50 6.07
CA GLU A 11 -2.16 -7.77 6.86
C GLU A 11 -2.28 -6.26 6.65
N PHE A 12 -2.48 -5.81 5.41
CA PHE A 12 -2.64 -4.38 5.12
C PHE A 12 -3.83 -3.77 5.87
N VAL A 13 -5.00 -4.43 5.85
CA VAL A 13 -6.20 -3.99 6.56
C VAL A 13 -5.99 -4.02 8.07
N THR A 14 -5.43 -5.11 8.58
CA THR A 14 -5.14 -5.27 10.02
C THR A 14 -4.15 -4.21 10.50
N LEU A 15 -3.11 -3.92 9.72
CA LEU A 15 -2.11 -2.90 10.04
C LEU A 15 -2.69 -1.49 10.00
N LEU A 16 -3.62 -1.21 9.10
CA LEU A 16 -4.32 0.09 9.06
C LEU A 16 -5.14 0.37 10.31
N ASP A 17 -5.68 -0.68 10.95
CA ASP A 17 -6.49 -0.57 12.16
C ASP A 17 -5.64 -0.62 13.44
N THR A 18 -4.65 -1.52 13.47
CA THR A 18 -3.81 -1.74 14.66
C THR A 18 -2.64 -0.76 14.78
N LYS A 19 -2.10 -0.28 13.66
CA LYS A 19 -0.94 0.62 13.64
C LYS A 19 -1.26 1.95 12.98
N THR A 20 -1.08 3.02 13.73
CA THR A 20 -0.98 4.38 13.18
C THR A 20 0.38 4.61 12.54
N GLY A 21 0.39 5.01 11.27
CA GLY A 21 1.62 5.32 10.55
C GLY A 21 1.49 5.14 9.04
N PHE A 22 2.64 4.88 8.39
CA PHE A 22 2.69 4.57 6.97
C PHE A 22 2.82 3.06 6.76
N ILE A 23 2.11 2.55 5.77
CA ILE A 23 2.19 1.15 5.37
C ILE A 23 2.82 1.07 3.99
N SER A 24 3.93 0.34 3.89
CA SER A 24 4.61 0.07 2.64
C SER A 24 4.03 -1.20 2.02
N ALA A 25 3.35 -1.05 0.89
CA ALA A 25 2.73 -2.17 0.18
C ALA A 25 2.95 -2.05 -1.33
N HIS A 26 2.91 -3.19 -2.02
CA HIS A 26 2.98 -3.21 -3.47
C HIS A 26 1.68 -2.73 -4.10
N TRP A 27 1.82 -1.80 -5.04
CA TRP A 27 0.74 -1.26 -5.84
C TRP A 27 1.08 -1.36 -7.32
N ASP A 28 0.10 -1.73 -8.13
CA ASP A 28 0.29 -1.96 -9.56
C ASP A 28 0.35 -0.67 -10.40
N GLY A 29 -0.02 0.49 -9.82
CA GLY A 29 -0.03 1.77 -10.53
C GLY A 29 -1.40 2.18 -11.09
N SER A 30 -2.42 1.32 -10.98
CA SER A 30 -3.75 1.62 -11.51
C SER A 30 -4.59 2.45 -10.53
N ALA A 31 -5.25 3.46 -11.07
CA ALA A 31 -6.21 4.29 -10.34
C ALA A 31 -7.40 3.47 -9.79
N GLU A 32 -7.85 2.45 -10.53
CA GLU A 32 -8.92 1.54 -10.06
C GLU A 32 -8.55 0.83 -8.76
N THR A 33 -7.30 0.38 -8.64
CA THR A 33 -6.79 -0.26 -7.42
C THR A 33 -6.76 0.75 -6.27
N GLU A 34 -6.29 1.97 -6.52
CA GLU A 34 -6.26 3.03 -5.52
C GLU A 34 -7.68 3.36 -5.02
N GLU A 35 -8.65 3.53 -5.92
CA GLU A 35 -10.03 3.79 -5.54
C GLU A 35 -10.63 2.65 -4.72
N LYS A 36 -10.40 1.39 -5.10
CA LYS A 36 -10.88 0.25 -4.31
C LYS A 36 -10.26 0.22 -2.92
N ILE A 37 -8.95 0.45 -2.80
CA ILE A 37 -8.27 0.51 -1.49
C ILE A 37 -8.87 1.63 -0.65
N LYS A 38 -9.09 2.80 -1.24
CA LYS A 38 -9.69 3.94 -0.57
C LYS A 38 -11.14 3.67 -0.16
N ASP A 39 -11.93 3.00 -0.98
CA ASP A 39 -13.32 2.71 -0.63
C ASP A 39 -13.42 1.73 0.55
N ILE A 40 -12.63 0.65 0.51
CA ILE A 40 -12.64 -0.41 1.51
C ILE A 40 -11.98 0.02 2.82
N THR A 41 -10.83 0.72 2.74
CA THR A 41 -9.98 0.97 3.91
C THR A 41 -9.86 2.45 4.29
N LYS A 42 -10.35 3.36 3.45
CA LYS A 42 -10.13 4.82 3.56
C LYS A 42 -8.65 5.23 3.53
N ALA A 43 -7.74 4.32 3.18
CA ALA A 43 -6.34 4.63 2.98
C ALA A 43 -6.07 5.12 1.55
N THR A 44 -5.13 6.06 1.43
CA THR A 44 -4.68 6.63 0.15
C THR A 44 -3.16 6.61 0.07
N ILE A 45 -2.61 6.63 -1.14
CA ILE A 45 -1.17 6.72 -1.36
C ILE A 45 -0.70 8.12 -0.94
N ARG A 46 0.25 8.18 0.00
CA ARG A 46 0.82 9.44 0.49
C ARG A 46 2.15 9.78 -0.15
N CYS A 47 2.95 8.76 -0.45
CA CYS A 47 4.27 8.95 -1.03
C CYS A 47 4.68 7.74 -1.86
N ILE A 48 5.27 8.01 -3.03
CA ILE A 48 5.89 7.01 -3.89
C ILE A 48 7.40 7.26 -3.82
N PRO A 49 8.17 6.38 -3.17
CA PRO A 49 9.59 6.61 -2.96
C PRO A 49 10.37 6.41 -4.27
N LEU A 50 10.77 7.51 -4.92
CA LEU A 50 11.48 7.51 -6.21
C LEU A 50 12.85 6.82 -6.19
N ASN A 51 13.51 6.77 -5.02
CA ASN A 51 14.84 6.16 -4.83
C ASN A 51 14.79 4.79 -4.15
N SER A 52 13.62 4.15 -4.05
CA SER A 52 13.54 2.80 -3.51
C SER A 52 14.11 1.76 -4.47
N VAL A 53 14.65 0.68 -3.91
CA VAL A 53 15.07 -0.50 -4.67
C VAL A 53 13.86 -0.98 -5.47
N LEU A 54 14.01 -1.04 -6.79
CA LEU A 54 13.01 -1.62 -7.69
C LEU A 54 12.90 -3.11 -7.36
N GLU A 55 11.88 -3.45 -6.59
CA GLU A 55 11.57 -4.81 -6.19
C GLU A 55 10.33 -5.25 -6.97
N ASN A 56 10.52 -6.27 -7.80
CA ASN A 56 9.41 -6.91 -8.47
C ASN A 56 8.59 -7.66 -7.42
N GLY A 57 7.39 -7.16 -7.17
CA GLY A 57 6.43 -7.76 -6.27
C GLY A 57 5.07 -7.90 -6.93
N ILE A 58 4.07 -8.15 -6.11
CA ILE A 58 2.70 -8.38 -6.54
C ILE A 58 1.81 -7.42 -5.77
N CYS A 59 0.90 -6.75 -6.46
CA CYS A 59 -0.04 -5.86 -5.81
C CYS A 59 -0.91 -6.61 -4.81
N ILE A 60 -1.02 -6.05 -3.60
CA ILE A 60 -1.75 -6.67 -2.49
C ILE A 60 -3.24 -6.89 -2.79
N LEU A 61 -3.84 -6.12 -3.71
CA LEU A 61 -5.27 -6.20 -4.03
C LEU A 61 -5.53 -7.02 -5.30
N THR A 62 -4.85 -6.68 -6.39
CA THR A 62 -5.18 -7.20 -7.74
C THR A 62 -4.37 -8.44 -8.12
N GLY A 63 -3.28 -8.74 -7.42
CA GLY A 63 -2.35 -9.78 -7.84
C GLY A 63 -1.53 -9.39 -9.07
N SER A 64 -1.62 -8.14 -9.54
CA SER A 64 -0.86 -7.66 -10.70
C SER A 64 0.61 -7.41 -10.34
N PRO A 65 1.55 -7.54 -11.30
CA PRO A 65 2.96 -7.28 -11.05
C PRO A 65 3.18 -5.81 -10.71
N SER A 66 3.92 -5.56 -9.62
CA SER A 66 4.30 -4.25 -9.14
C SER A 66 5.81 -4.10 -9.18
N LYS A 67 6.30 -2.92 -9.55
CA LYS A 67 7.75 -2.64 -9.69
C LYS A 67 8.38 -2.04 -8.43
N GLN A 68 7.57 -1.57 -7.49
CA GLN A 68 8.02 -0.90 -6.27
C GLN A 68 6.90 -0.86 -5.22
N ARG A 69 7.28 -0.69 -3.95
CA ARG A 69 6.32 -0.45 -2.87
C ARG A 69 5.99 1.04 -2.76
N VAL A 70 4.74 1.34 -2.42
CA VAL A 70 4.27 2.70 -2.15
C VAL A 70 3.81 2.82 -0.71
N LEU A 71 3.80 4.04 -0.18
CA LEU A 71 3.38 4.32 1.19
C LEU A 71 1.91 4.73 1.22
N PHE A 72 1.11 3.93 1.92
CA PHE A 72 -0.28 4.20 2.22
C PHE A 72 -0.42 4.79 3.62
N ALA A 73 -1.39 5.67 3.80
CA ALA A 73 -1.86 6.08 5.12
C ALA A 73 -3.36 6.38 5.08
N ARG A 74 -4.02 6.18 6.21
CA ARG A 74 -5.43 6.57 6.40
C ARG A 74 -5.52 8.08 6.60
N ALA A 75 -6.37 8.75 5.82
CA ALA A 75 -6.76 10.12 6.09
C ALA A 75 -7.95 10.07 7.06
N TYR A 76 -7.81 10.71 8.22
CA TYR A 76 -8.94 10.95 9.13
C TYR A 76 -9.88 12.00 8.56
#